data_AF-A0A144QPH5-F1
#
_entry.id   AF-A0A144QPH5-F1
#
_cell.length_a   1.000
_cell.length_b   1.000
_cell.length_c   1.000
_cell.angle_alpha   90.00
_cell.angle_beta   90.00
_cell.angle_gamma   90.00
#
_symmetry.space_group_name_H-M   'P 1'
#
loop_
_entity.id
_entity.type
_entity.pdbx_description
1 polymer ?
#
loop_
_entity_poly.entity_id
_entity_poly.type
_entity_poly.pdbx_seq_one_letter_code
_entity_poly.pdbx_strand_id
1 'polypeptide(L)'
;MSKLTKRMEKLALLAGGSFKTVHDRLRIAGRLSQHLHKLNIQIQDLQHLKSSHIESYVMTRREAGITPRTLQNEMAALRTILAKYGHQKFVQSERIRKKAYG
;
A
#
# COMPACT_ATOMS: atom_id res chain seq x y z
N MET A 1 17.04 3.15 -0.27
CA MET A 1 15.86 2.65 0.48
C MET A 1 15.36 3.73 1.42
N SER A 2 14.15 4.26 1.23
CA SER A 2 13.58 5.29 2.13
C SER A 2 13.30 4.69 3.52
N LYS A 3 13.36 5.51 4.57
CA LYS A 3 12.98 5.10 5.94
C LYS A 3 11.57 4.53 5.99
N LEU A 4 10.67 5.05 5.15
CA LEU A 4 9.30 4.54 4.99
C LEU A 4 9.27 3.10 4.47
N THR A 5 10.06 2.80 3.43
CA THR A 5 10.11 1.47 2.82
C THR A 5 10.47 0.41 3.84
N LYS A 6 11.55 0.63 4.61
CA LYS A 6 12.00 -0.29 5.67
C LYS A 6 10.94 -0.51 6.74
N ARG A 7 10.20 0.54 7.10
CA ARG A 7 9.13 0.46 8.11
C ARG A 7 7.93 -0.35 7.58
N MET A 8 7.55 -0.12 6.33
CA MET A 8 6.52 -0.91 5.66
C MET A 8 6.92 -2.37 5.49
N GLU A 9 8.17 -2.65 5.13
CA GLU A 9 8.69 -4.01 4.98
C GLU A 9 8.67 -4.77 6.32
N LYS A 10 9.10 -4.11 7.41
CA LYS A 10 9.00 -4.67 8.75
C LYS A 10 7.55 -5.00 9.13
N LEU A 11 6.61 -4.11 8.81
CA LEU A 11 5.18 -4.36 9.06
C LEU A 11 4.62 -5.48 8.17
N ALA A 12 5.08 -5.61 6.93
CA ALA A 12 4.70 -6.71 6.05
C ALA A 12 5.16 -8.06 6.58
N LEU A 13 6.35 -8.12 7.20
CA LEU A 13 6.86 -9.29 7.90
C LEU A 13 6.05 -9.59 9.17
N LEU A 14 5.79 -8.57 9.99
CA LEU A 14 4.98 -8.69 11.22
C LEU A 14 3.50 -9.03 10.94
N ALA A 15 3.02 -8.77 9.73
CA ALA A 15 1.68 -9.15 9.32
C ALA A 15 1.48 -10.66 9.24
N GLY A 16 2.56 -11.44 9.14
CA GLY A 16 2.54 -12.90 9.05
C GLY A 16 1.92 -13.43 7.75
N GLY A 17 1.91 -14.75 7.61
CA GLY A 17 1.41 -15.46 6.43
C GLY A 17 2.51 -16.28 5.73
N SER A 18 2.14 -16.96 4.64
CA SER A 18 3.09 -17.75 3.84
C SER A 18 4.19 -16.86 3.25
N PHE A 19 5.38 -17.43 3.02
CA PHE A 19 6.52 -16.78 2.39
C PHE A 19 6.14 -16.02 1.11
N LYS A 20 5.30 -16.64 0.25
CA LYS A 20 4.81 -15.99 -0.97
C LYS A 20 4.00 -14.72 -0.68
N THR A 21 3.12 -14.77 0.32
CA THR A 21 2.27 -13.63 0.71
C THR A 21 3.08 -12.48 1.31
N VAL A 22 4.07 -12.81 2.14
CA VAL A 22 5.00 -11.81 2.70
C VAL A 22 5.82 -11.17 1.58
N HIS A 23 6.37 -11.97 0.67
CA HIS A 23 7.12 -11.48 -0.48
C HIS A 23 6.30 -10.57 -1.39
N ASP A 24 5.06 -10.94 -1.70
CA ASP A 24 4.16 -10.11 -2.48
C ASP A 24 3.88 -8.76 -1.77
N ARG A 25 3.68 -8.77 -0.44
CA ARG A 25 3.51 -7.53 0.35
C ARG A 25 4.75 -6.64 0.36
N LEU A 26 5.95 -7.22 0.48
CA LEU A 26 7.22 -6.48 0.41
C LEU A 26 7.37 -5.77 -0.94
N ARG A 27 7.08 -6.50 -2.03
CA ARG A 27 7.11 -5.94 -3.39
C ARG A 27 6.14 -4.76 -3.55
N ILE A 28 4.94 -4.87 -2.99
CA ILE A 28 3.91 -3.82 -3.06
C ILE A 28 4.31 -2.60 -2.22
N ALA A 29 4.87 -2.81 -1.02
CA ALA A 29 5.41 -1.73 -0.19
C ALA A 29 6.53 -0.95 -0.91
N GLY A 30 7.44 -1.68 -1.58
CA GLY A 30 8.48 -1.08 -2.40
C GLY A 30 7.91 -0.21 -3.55
N ARG A 31 6.91 -0.73 -4.27
CA ARG A 31 6.23 0.01 -5.35
C ARG A 31 5.55 1.29 -4.85
N LEU A 32 4.82 1.22 -3.73
CA LEU A 32 4.20 2.41 -3.16
C LEU A 32 5.25 3.46 -2.80
N SER A 33 6.35 3.04 -2.17
CA SER A 33 7.44 3.94 -1.83
C SER A 33 8.09 4.58 -3.05
N GLN A 34 8.26 3.82 -4.15
CA GLN A 34 8.78 4.35 -5.41
C GLN A 34 7.81 5.34 -6.04
N HIS A 35 6.49 5.07 -5.99
CA HIS A 35 5.46 5.97 -6.47
C HIS A 35 5.48 7.32 -5.73
N LEU A 36 5.53 7.27 -4.40
CA LEU A 36 5.66 8.46 -3.56
C LEU A 36 6.93 9.26 -3.89
N HIS A 37 8.04 8.56 -4.12
CA HIS A 37 9.31 9.21 -4.47
C HIS A 37 9.25 9.87 -5.87
N LYS A 38 8.59 9.25 -6.84
CA LYS A 38 8.35 9.84 -8.18
C LYS A 38 7.52 11.12 -8.11
N LEU A 39 6.57 11.20 -7.17
CA LEU A 39 5.79 12.41 -6.90
C LEU A 39 6.55 13.43 -6.04
N ASN A 40 7.83 13.18 -5.75
CA ASN A 40 8.68 13.98 -4.86
C ASN A 40 8.12 14.12 -3.43
N ILE A 41 7.28 13.16 -3.00
CA ILE A 41 6.67 13.15 -1.67
C ILE A 41 7.60 12.41 -0.71
N GLN A 42 8.26 13.15 0.17
CA GLN A 42 9.17 12.60 1.17
C GLN A 42 8.43 12.29 2.47
N ILE A 43 7.82 11.11 2.54
CA ILE A 43 7.17 10.63 3.75
C ILE A 43 8.17 9.84 4.59
N GLN A 44 8.33 10.22 5.87
CA GLN A 44 9.21 9.51 6.81
C GLN A 44 8.47 8.49 7.68
N ASP A 45 7.17 8.70 7.92
CA ASP A 45 6.34 7.84 8.77
C ASP A 45 4.98 7.54 8.13
N LEU A 46 4.45 6.35 8.38
CA LEU A 46 3.15 5.90 7.90
C LEU A 46 1.98 6.72 8.45
N GLN A 47 2.16 7.42 9.58
CA GLN A 47 1.20 8.41 10.10
C GLN A 47 0.90 9.54 9.10
N HIS A 48 1.87 9.92 8.26
CA HIS A 48 1.70 10.98 7.28
C HIS A 48 1.17 10.44 5.93
N LEU A 49 0.95 9.14 5.82
CA LEU A 49 0.37 8.53 4.63
C LEU A 49 -1.14 8.83 4.58
N LYS A 50 -1.55 9.72 3.67
CA LYS A 50 -2.95 10.08 3.42
C LYS A 50 -3.60 9.15 2.39
N SER A 51 -4.94 9.11 2.41
CA SER A 51 -5.72 8.30 1.45
C SER A 51 -5.50 8.78 0.02
N SER A 52 -5.26 10.08 -0.17
CA SER A 52 -4.91 10.70 -1.45
C SER A 52 -3.66 10.08 -2.09
N HIS A 53 -2.66 9.69 -1.30
CA HIS A 53 -1.45 9.06 -1.83
C HIS A 53 -1.73 7.66 -2.39
N ILE A 54 -2.64 6.93 -1.75
CA ILE A 54 -3.05 5.60 -2.21
C ILE A 54 -3.98 5.74 -3.42
N GLU A 55 -4.89 6.72 -3.42
CA GLU A 55 -5.72 7.04 -4.59
C GLU A 55 -4.82 7.36 -5.80
N SER A 56 -3.82 8.23 -5.64
CA SER A 56 -2.85 8.52 -6.69
C SER A 56 -2.09 7.28 -7.16
N TYR A 57 -1.67 6.41 -6.23
CA TYR A 57 -1.04 5.13 -6.58
C TYR A 57 -1.98 4.27 -7.41
N VAL A 58 -3.22 4.07 -6.97
CA VAL A 58 -4.24 3.28 -7.69
C VAL A 58 -4.51 3.85 -9.07
N MET A 59 -4.66 5.16 -9.21
CA MET A 59 -4.87 5.82 -10.51
C MET A 59 -3.72 5.52 -11.46
N THR A 60 -2.48 5.67 -10.99
CA THR A 60 -1.28 5.35 -11.77
C THR A 60 -1.23 3.87 -12.18
N ARG A 61 -1.67 2.96 -11.30
CA ARG A 61 -1.75 1.51 -11.62
C ARG A 61 -2.85 1.21 -12.64
N ARG A 62 -3.97 1.95 -12.60
CA ARG A 62 -5.06 1.83 -13.56
C ARG A 62 -4.64 2.34 -14.94
N GLU A 63 -3.95 3.49 -14.98
CA GLU A 63 -3.36 4.06 -16.20
C GLU A 63 -2.31 3.14 -16.82
N ALA A 64 -1.53 2.43 -15.99
CA ALA A 64 -0.58 1.42 -16.44
C ALA A 64 -1.23 0.15 -17.03
N GLY A 65 -2.57 0.09 -17.16
CA GLY A 65 -3.29 -1.01 -17.81
C GLY A 65 -3.34 -2.29 -16.99
N ILE A 66 -3.19 -2.20 -15.66
CA ILE A 66 -3.15 -3.38 -14.79
C ILE A 66 -4.54 -3.95 -14.58
N THR A 67 -4.63 -5.27 -14.57
CA THR A 67 -5.92 -5.96 -14.40
C THR A 67 -6.56 -5.58 -13.05
N PRO A 68 -7.90 -5.40 -13.01
CA PRO A 68 -8.61 -5.07 -11.78
C PRO A 68 -8.33 -6.06 -10.65
N ARG A 69 -8.17 -7.35 -10.99
CA ARG A 69 -7.84 -8.42 -10.04
C ARG A 69 -6.49 -8.21 -9.36
N THR A 70 -5.50 -7.71 -10.09
CA THR A 70 -4.17 -7.39 -9.56
C THR A 70 -4.22 -6.15 -8.68
N LEU A 71 -4.92 -5.11 -9.12
CA LEU A 71 -5.12 -3.90 -8.32
C LEU A 71 -5.80 -4.22 -6.97
N GLN A 72 -6.81 -5.09 -6.98
CA GLN A 72 -7.46 -5.56 -5.76
C GLN A 72 -6.51 -6.33 -4.83
N ASN A 73 -5.61 -7.15 -5.37
CA ASN A 73 -4.57 -7.83 -4.58
C ASN A 73 -3.61 -6.82 -3.95
N GLU A 74 -3.20 -5.80 -4.70
CA GLU A 74 -2.31 -4.76 -4.19
C GLU A 74 -2.96 -3.97 -3.06
N MET A 75 -4.23 -3.58 -3.24
CA MET A 75 -5.00 -2.89 -2.20
C MET A 75 -5.22 -3.76 -0.96
N ALA A 76 -5.45 -5.06 -1.12
CA ALA A 76 -5.58 -5.97 0.01
C ALA A 76 -4.29 -6.06 0.82
N ALA A 77 -3.14 -6.17 0.16
CA ALA A 77 -1.83 -6.16 0.79
C ALA A 77 -1.56 -4.86 1.56
N LEU A 78 -1.83 -3.71 0.94
CA LEU A 78 -1.68 -2.39 1.57
C LEU A 78 -2.57 -2.26 2.81
N ARG A 79 -3.83 -2.69 2.72
CA ARG A 79 -4.74 -2.70 3.88
C ARG A 79 -4.19 -3.54 5.02
N THR A 80 -3.64 -4.72 4.75
CA THR A 80 -3.06 -5.57 5.80
C THR A 80 -1.85 -4.90 6.47
N ILE A 81 -0.96 -4.28 5.70
CA ILE A 81 0.22 -3.57 6.24
C ILE A 81 -0.23 -2.40 7.13
N LEU A 82 -1.20 -1.62 6.67
CA LEU A 82 -1.71 -0.44 7.39
C LEU A 82 -2.54 -0.83 8.62
N ALA A 83 -3.27 -1.94 8.57
CA ALA A 83 -3.98 -2.48 9.73
C ALA A 83 -3.01 -2.83 10.85
N LYS A 84 -1.85 -3.44 10.51
CA LYS A 84 -0.81 -3.80 11.49
C LYS A 84 -0.11 -2.60 12.11
N TYR A 85 -0.08 -1.47 11.41
CA TYR A 85 0.42 -0.21 11.96
C TYR A 85 -0.56 0.46 12.95
N GLY A 86 -1.81 -0.01 13.03
CA GLY A 86 -2.85 0.61 13.87
C GLY A 86 -3.68 1.68 13.15
N HIS A 87 -3.50 1.84 11.83
CA HIS A 87 -4.28 2.78 11.03
C HIS A 87 -5.68 2.21 10.68
N GLN A 88 -6.40 1.66 11.67
CA GLN A 88 -7.69 1.01 11.45
C GLN A 88 -8.74 1.96 10.85
N LYS A 89 -8.76 3.23 11.27
CA LYS A 89 -9.63 4.28 10.68
C LYS A 89 -9.42 4.46 9.17
N PHE A 90 -8.20 4.18 8.70
CA PHE A 90 -7.82 4.31 7.31
C PHE A 90 -8.15 3.06 6.49
N VAL A 91 -8.00 1.87 7.09
CA VAL A 91 -8.40 0.59 6.49
C VAL A 91 -9.91 0.46 6.34
N GLN A 92 -10.68 1.06 7.26
CA GLN A 92 -12.14 1.09 7.23
C GLN A 92 -12.73 2.17 6.31
N SER A 93 -11.91 3.12 5.83
CA SER A 93 -12.37 4.17 4.92
C SER A 93 -12.92 3.56 3.63
N GLU A 94 -14.15 3.95 3.28
CA GLU A 94 -14.87 3.40 2.13
C GLU A 94 -14.12 3.64 0.81
N ARG A 95 -13.31 4.71 0.74
CA ARG A 95 -12.43 5.05 -0.39
C ARG A 95 -11.40 3.98 -0.74
N ILE A 96 -11.00 3.18 0.25
CA ILE A 96 -10.00 2.12 0.08
C ILE A 96 -10.68 0.74 0.00
N ARG A 97 -11.99 0.64 0.28
CA ARG A 97 -12.74 -0.62 0.30
C ARG A 97 -13.11 -1.06 -1.12
N LYS A 98 -13.37 -2.37 -1.30
CA LYS A 98 -13.65 -3.02 -2.60
C LYS A 98 -14.65 -2.31 -3.51
N LYS A 99 -15.56 -1.50 -2.96
CA LYS A 99 -16.64 -0.81 -3.69
C LYS A 99 -16.15 0.35 -4.58
N ALA A 100 -14.93 0.85 -4.39
CA ALA A 100 -14.36 1.94 -5.19
C ALA A 100 -13.73 1.49 -6.52
N TYR A 101 -13.62 0.18 -6.77
CA TYR A 101 -12.93 -0.40 -7.93
C TYR A 101 -13.85 -1.28 -8.79
N GLY A 102 -15.16 -1.17 -8.58
CA GLY A 102 -16.20 -1.81 -9.38
C GLY A 102 -16.46 -1.04 -10.67
#